data_AF-A0A929NZ76-F1
#
_entry.id   AF-A0A929NZ76-F1
#
_cell.length_a   1.000
_cell.length_b   1.000
_cell.length_c   1.000
_cell.angle_alpha   90.00
_cell.angle_beta   90.00
_cell.angle_gamma   90.00
#
_symmetry.space_group_name_H-M   'P 1'
#
loop_
_entity.id
_entity.type
_entity.pdbx_description
1 polymer ?
#
loop_
_entity_poly.entity_id
_entity_poly.type
_entity_poly.pdbx_seq_one_letter_code
_entity_poly.pdbx_strand_id
1 'polypeptide(L)'
;FDKVKAFEVGGVDYITKPFHKEEILARVNVHIALSNMNKKLSHQNNKLSILNQEKNEFLGIAAHYLKNPLSEIESYAEEIYTNFDSMSKQEIVNHADFIRYSSQQMFTIITNLLDVNK
;
A
#
# COMPACT_ATOMS: atom_id res chain seq x y z
N PHE A 1 8.53 -49.39 14.72
CA PHE A 1 9.01 -48.25 13.91
C PHE A 1 8.64 -47.00 14.68
N ASP A 2 9.62 -46.19 15.08
CA ASP A 2 9.37 -45.02 15.92
C ASP A 2 8.97 -43.83 15.04
N LYS A 3 7.71 -43.41 15.13
CA LYS A 3 7.17 -42.29 14.35
C LYS A 3 7.88 -40.98 14.71
N VAL A 4 8.39 -40.86 15.94
CA VAL A 4 9.09 -39.66 16.41
C VAL A 4 10.42 -39.49 15.69
N LYS A 5 11.24 -40.55 15.63
CA LYS A 5 12.51 -40.56 14.86
C LYS A 5 12.31 -40.23 13.38
N ALA A 6 11.15 -40.59 12.85
CA ALA A 6 10.81 -40.33 11.47
C ALA A 6 10.64 -38.80 11.27
N PHE A 7 9.79 -38.13 12.06
CA PHE A 7 9.67 -36.68 12.01
C PHE A 7 10.99 -35.93 12.26
N GLU A 8 11.84 -36.44 13.17
CA GLU A 8 13.16 -35.86 13.45
C GLU A 8 14.12 -35.86 12.24
N VAL A 9 13.97 -36.81 11.31
CA VAL A 9 14.76 -36.85 10.06
C VAL A 9 14.07 -36.13 8.89
N GLY A 10 12.98 -35.41 9.16
CA GLY A 10 12.37 -34.45 8.23
C GLY A 10 11.27 -34.98 7.33
N GLY A 11 10.71 -36.16 7.57
CA GLY A 11 9.51 -36.56 6.83
C GLY A 11 8.24 -35.96 7.43
N VAL A 12 7.33 -35.62 6.54
CA VAL A 12 6.19 -34.75 6.83
C VAL A 12 4.94 -35.54 7.21
N ASP A 13 4.90 -36.83 6.89
CA ASP A 13 3.89 -37.80 7.32
C ASP A 13 4.40 -39.24 7.15
N TYR A 14 3.85 -40.19 7.92
CA TYR A 14 4.27 -41.59 7.91
C TYR A 14 3.08 -42.56 8.04
N ILE A 15 3.14 -43.64 7.25
CA ILE A 15 2.14 -44.71 7.28
C ILE A 15 2.83 -46.00 7.69
N THR A 16 2.32 -46.63 8.75
CA THR A 16 2.86 -47.89 9.27
C THR A 16 2.23 -49.08 8.57
N LYS A 17 2.97 -50.17 8.43
CA LYS A 17 2.46 -51.44 7.92
C LYS A 17 1.63 -52.20 8.98
N PRO A 18 0.68 -53.07 8.56
CA PRO A 18 0.23 -53.29 7.19
C PRO A 18 -0.52 -52.06 6.65
N PHE A 19 -0.43 -51.83 5.35
CA PHE A 19 -1.04 -50.66 4.73
C PHE A 19 -2.56 -50.82 4.63
N HIS A 20 -3.30 -49.79 5.06
CA HIS A 20 -4.74 -49.68 4.87
C HIS A 20 -5.05 -48.66 3.78
N LYS A 21 -5.76 -49.10 2.72
CA LYS A 21 -6.01 -48.28 1.52
C LYS A 21 -6.76 -47.00 1.86
N GLU A 22 -7.74 -47.09 2.75
CA GLU A 22 -8.58 -45.99 3.19
C GLU A 22 -7.76 -44.92 3.92
N GLU A 23 -6.83 -45.34 4.79
CA GLU A 23 -5.92 -44.44 5.49
C GLU A 23 -4.98 -43.71 4.53
N ILE A 24 -4.39 -44.44 3.57
CA ILE A 24 -3.50 -43.87 2.56
C ILE A 24 -4.24 -42.81 1.73
N LEU A 25 -5.43 -43.14 1.23
CA LEU A 25 -6.22 -42.22 0.42
C LEU A 25 -6.63 -40.98 1.20
N ALA A 26 -7.05 -41.14 2.47
CA ALA A 26 -7.38 -40.01 3.33
C ALA A 26 -6.18 -39.07 3.53
N ARG A 27 -4.99 -39.63 3.82
CA ARG A 27 -3.76 -38.83 3.99
C ARG A 27 -3.34 -38.12 2.72
N VAL A 28 -3.35 -38.80 1.58
CA VAL A 28 -3.03 -38.20 0.27
C VAL A 28 -3.98 -37.04 -0.03
N ASN A 29 -5.28 -37.22 0.20
CA ASN A 29 -6.28 -36.18 -0.02
C ASN A 29 -6.04 -34.96 0.88
N VAL A 30 -5.67 -35.16 2.14
CA VAL A 30 -5.30 -34.08 3.07
C VAL A 30 -4.06 -33.33 2.57
N HIS A 31 -3.00 -34.02 2.16
CA HIS A 31 -1.79 -33.38 1.64
C HIS A 31 -2.03 -32.60 0.34
N ILE A 32 -2.86 -33.12 -0.56
CA ILE A 32 -3.27 -32.41 -1.78
C ILE A 32 -4.08 -31.15 -1.42
N ALA A 33 -5.04 -31.26 -0.49
CA ALA A 33 -5.84 -30.13 -0.04
C ALA A 33 -4.96 -29.03 0.60
N LEU A 34 -4.05 -29.40 1.49
CA LEU A 34 -3.09 -28.48 2.11
C LEU A 34 -2.18 -27.82 1.07
N SER A 35 -1.66 -28.57 0.11
CA SER A 35 -0.84 -28.02 -0.98
C SER A 35 -1.62 -26.98 -1.79
N ASN A 36 -2.88 -27.27 -2.12
CA ASN A 36 -3.74 -26.36 -2.87
C ASN A 36 -4.08 -25.10 -2.07
N MET A 37 -4.36 -25.23 -0.77
CA MET A 37 -4.59 -24.08 0.12
C MET A 37 -3.34 -23.20 0.22
N ASN A 38 -2.16 -23.80 0.40
CA ASN A 38 -0.89 -23.06 0.46
C ASN A 38 -0.60 -22.31 -0.85
N LYS A 39 -0.85 -22.95 -2.01
CA LYS A 39 -0.72 -22.28 -3.32
C LYS A 39 -1.68 -21.10 -3.45
N LYS A 40 -2.94 -21.28 -3.04
CA LYS A 40 -3.95 -20.21 -3.06
C LYS A 40 -3.55 -19.05 -2.14
N LEU A 41 -3.09 -19.35 -0.93
CA LEU A 41 -2.62 -18.34 0.02
C LEU A 41 -1.41 -17.57 -0.51
N SER A 42 -0.42 -18.28 -1.08
CA SER A 42 0.74 -17.66 -1.71
C SER A 42 0.35 -16.74 -2.86
N HIS A 43 -0.57 -17.18 -3.72
CA HIS A 43 -1.10 -16.36 -4.81
C HIS A 43 -1.82 -15.11 -4.31
N GLN A 44 -2.67 -15.25 -3.27
CA GLN A 44 -3.36 -14.12 -2.66
C GLN A 44 -2.40 -13.13 -2.00
N ASN A 45 -1.37 -13.62 -1.30
CA ASN A 45 -0.33 -12.79 -0.70
C ASN A 45 0.44 -12.00 -1.77
N ASN A 46 0.82 -12.63 -2.88
CA ASN A 46 1.47 -11.95 -3.99
C ASN A 46 0.57 -10.86 -4.59
N LYS A 47 -0.71 -11.17 -4.82
CA LYS A 47 -1.69 -10.20 -5.33
C LYS A 47 -1.87 -9.03 -4.36
N LEU A 48 -1.96 -9.30 -3.07
CA LEU A 48 -2.07 -8.28 -2.03
C LEU A 48 -0.81 -7.40 -1.97
N SER A 49 0.37 -7.99 -2.10
CA SER A 49 1.64 -7.26 -2.13
C SER A 49 1.71 -6.28 -3.30
N ILE A 50 1.30 -6.73 -4.50
CA ILE A 50 1.26 -5.89 -5.70
C ILE A 50 0.27 -4.74 -5.50
N LEU A 51 -0.96 -5.03 -5.07
CA LEU A 51 -1.97 -3.99 -4.84
C LEU A 51 -1.53 -2.99 -3.75
N ASN A 52 -0.85 -3.46 -2.71
CA ASN A 52 -0.32 -2.59 -1.68
C ASN A 52 0.81 -1.69 -2.20
N GLN A 53 1.65 -2.19 -3.11
CA GLN A 53 2.67 -1.39 -3.77
C GLN A 53 2.02 -0.31 -4.66
N GLU A 54 1.07 -0.68 -5.51
CA GLU A 54 0.32 0.27 -6.36
C GLU A 54 -0.36 1.36 -5.52
N LYS A 55 -0.97 0.97 -4.40
CA LYS A 55 -1.55 1.92 -3.43
C LYS A 55 -0.51 2.89 -2.88
N ASN A 56 0.67 2.40 -2.49
CA ASN A 56 1.73 3.24 -1.93
C ASN A 56 2.31 4.21 -2.98
N GLU A 57 2.49 3.77 -4.22
CA GLU A 57 2.92 4.62 -5.33
C GLU A 57 1.91 5.72 -5.59
N PHE A 58 0.62 5.38 -5.67
CA PHE A 58 -0.46 6.36 -5.81
C PHE A 58 -0.46 7.41 -4.69
N LEU A 59 -0.37 6.97 -3.43
CA LEU A 59 -0.30 7.88 -2.28
C LEU A 59 0.93 8.79 -2.32
N GLY A 60 2.08 8.27 -2.78
CA GLY A 60 3.29 9.07 -2.96
C GLY A 60 3.12 10.18 -4.00
N ILE A 61 2.51 9.86 -5.15
CA ILE A 61 2.20 10.83 -6.21
C ILE A 61 1.22 11.90 -5.69
N ALA A 62 0.15 11.47 -5.02
CA ALA A 62 -0.84 12.36 -4.43
C ALA A 62 -0.21 13.32 -3.41
N ALA A 63 0.63 12.80 -2.51
CA ALA A 63 1.33 13.61 -1.52
C ALA A 63 2.25 14.64 -2.17
N HIS A 64 3.00 14.26 -3.21
CA HIS A 64 3.85 15.19 -3.96
C HIS A 64 3.01 16.30 -4.63
N TYR A 65 1.91 15.94 -5.29
CA TYR A 65 1.02 16.92 -5.94
C TYR A 65 0.33 17.86 -4.96
N LEU A 66 0.04 17.41 -3.73
CA LEU A 66 -0.48 18.29 -2.68
C LEU A 66 0.62 19.17 -2.06
N LYS A 67 1.83 18.63 -1.91
CA LYS A 67 2.97 19.35 -1.34
C LYS A 67 3.36 20.56 -2.16
N ASN A 68 3.35 20.46 -3.50
CA ASN A 68 3.74 21.55 -4.38
C ASN A 68 2.93 22.85 -4.18
N PRO A 69 1.58 22.86 -4.32
CA PRO A 69 0.79 24.06 -4.06
C PRO A 69 0.87 24.51 -2.61
N LEU A 70 1.10 23.60 -1.64
CA LEU A 70 1.32 23.98 -0.25
C LEU A 70 2.62 24.76 -0.07
N SER A 71 3.71 24.29 -0.66
CA SER A 71 5.00 24.97 -0.62
C SER A 71 4.96 26.33 -1.32
N GLU A 72 4.19 26.46 -2.42
CA GLU A 72 3.95 27.76 -3.06
C GLU A 72 3.20 28.71 -2.12
N ILE A 73 2.14 28.24 -1.48
CA ILE A 73 1.38 29.03 -0.49
C ILE A 73 2.29 29.49 0.65
N GLU A 74 3.08 28.57 1.22
CA GLU A 74 4.03 28.88 2.29
C GLU A 74 5.07 29.90 1.85
N SER A 75 5.64 29.74 0.65
CA SER A 75 6.66 30.65 0.11
C SER A 75 6.12 32.07 -0.06
N TYR A 76 4.97 32.23 -0.72
CA TYR A 76 4.39 33.56 -0.94
C TYR A 76 3.90 34.20 0.36
N ALA A 77 3.39 33.40 1.29
CA ALA A 77 3.00 33.89 2.61
C ALA A 77 4.22 34.38 3.41
N GLU A 78 5.33 33.64 3.37
CA GLU A 78 6.58 34.02 4.01
C GLU A 78 7.19 35.27 3.37
N GLU A 79 7.16 35.40 2.05
CA GLU A 79 7.61 36.61 1.35
C GLU A 79 6.82 37.85 1.76
N ILE A 80 5.48 37.74 1.87
CA ILE A 80 4.64 38.80 2.40
C ILE A 80 5.00 39.12 3.85
N TYR A 81 5.15 38.09 4.70
CA TYR A 81 5.41 38.27 6.13
C TYR A 81 6.77 38.93 6.40
N THR A 82 7.80 38.51 5.67
CA THR A 82 9.17 38.99 5.85
C THR A 82 9.43 40.37 5.24
N ASN A 83 8.75 40.71 4.15
CA ASN A 83 8.97 41.96 3.40
C ASN A 83 7.77 42.91 3.44
N PHE A 84 6.83 42.73 4.38
CA PHE A 84 5.56 43.47 4.40
C PHE A 84 5.72 44.99 4.25
N ASP A 85 6.62 45.60 5.02
CA ASP A 85 6.83 47.05 5.05
C ASP A 85 7.51 47.59 3.78
N SER A 86 8.24 46.74 3.04
CA SER A 86 8.98 47.11 1.83
C SER A 86 8.25 46.75 0.53
N MET A 87 7.20 45.92 0.60
CA MET A 87 6.39 45.55 -0.55
C MET A 87 5.37 46.62 -0.93
N SER A 88 5.21 46.84 -2.23
CA SER A 88 4.08 47.62 -2.75
C SER A 88 2.77 46.87 -2.57
N LYS A 89 1.67 47.62 -2.51
CA LYS A 89 0.32 47.04 -2.51
C LYS A 89 0.08 46.09 -3.69
N GLN A 90 0.66 46.38 -4.86
CA GLN A 90 0.50 45.53 -6.04
C GLN A 90 1.23 44.20 -5.87
N GLU A 91 2.43 44.20 -5.28
CA GLU A 91 3.15 42.96 -4.99
C GLU A 91 2.39 42.10 -4.00
N ILE A 92 1.86 42.68 -2.91
CA ILE A 92 1.04 41.95 -1.93
C ILE A 92 -0.19 41.32 -2.60
N VAL A 93 -0.89 42.07 -3.46
CA VAL A 93 -2.05 41.55 -4.21
C VAL A 93 -1.64 40.39 -5.12
N ASN A 94 -0.51 40.51 -5.84
CA ASN A 94 -0.02 39.45 -6.71
C ASN A 94 0.29 38.16 -5.91
N HIS A 95 0.98 38.28 -4.77
CA HIS A 95 1.29 37.13 -3.90
C HIS A 95 0.02 36.50 -3.33
N ALA A 96 -0.96 37.31 -2.92
CA ALA A 96 -2.25 36.83 -2.46
C ALA A 96 -3.04 36.09 -3.58
N ASP A 97 -2.95 36.55 -4.82
CA ASP A 97 -3.55 35.86 -5.97
C ASP A 97 -2.87 34.50 -6.24
N PHE A 98 -1.55 34.40 -6.10
CA PHE A 98 -0.86 33.12 -6.20
C PHE A 98 -1.26 32.15 -5.09
N ILE A 99 -1.31 32.61 -3.83
CA ILE A 99 -1.79 31.81 -2.70
C ILE A 99 -3.21 31.29 -2.96
N ARG A 100 -4.10 32.16 -3.44
CA ARG A 100 -5.49 31.79 -3.77
C ARG A 100 -5.54 30.75 -4.89
N TYR A 101 -4.75 30.94 -5.95
CA TYR A 101 -4.67 30.00 -7.07
C TYR A 101 -4.16 28.62 -6.61
N SER A 102 -3.04 28.57 -5.90
CA SER A 102 -2.45 27.31 -5.42
C SER A 102 -3.38 26.59 -4.44
N SER A 103 -4.14 27.33 -3.61
CA SER A 103 -5.18 26.76 -2.75
C SER A 103 -6.32 26.10 -3.56
N GLN A 104 -6.77 26.75 -4.63
CA GLN A 104 -7.78 26.19 -5.55
C GLN A 104 -7.27 24.93 -6.28
N GLN A 105 -6.00 24.92 -6.69
CA GLN A 105 -5.37 23.73 -7.27
C GLN A 105 -5.35 22.56 -6.26
N MET A 106 -4.93 22.83 -5.02
CA MET A 106 -4.90 21.82 -3.96
C MET A 106 -6.30 21.24 -3.70
N PHE A 107 -7.34 22.09 -3.65
CA PHE A 107 -8.72 21.64 -3.49
C PHE A 107 -9.17 20.73 -4.64
N THR A 108 -8.77 21.04 -5.87
CA THR A 108 -9.08 20.22 -7.06
C THR A 108 -8.41 18.85 -6.97
N ILE A 109 -7.14 18.80 -6.57
CA ILE A 109 -6.41 17.55 -6.36
C ILE A 109 -7.10 16.70 -5.29
N ILE A 110 -7.44 17.29 -4.12
CA ILE A 110 -8.16 16.60 -3.05
C ILE A 110 -9.50 16.04 -3.55
N THR A 111 -10.26 16.83 -4.30
CA THR A 111 -11.56 16.41 -4.85
C THR A 111 -11.39 15.21 -5.79
N ASN A 112 -10.44 15.27 -6.71
CA ASN A 112 -10.15 14.16 -7.62
C ASN A 112 -9.72 12.89 -6.87
N LEU A 113 -8.90 13.02 -5.83
CA LEU A 113 -8.49 11.89 -4.99
C LEU A 113 -9.69 11.25 -4.26
N LEU A 114 -10.64 12.06 -3.78
CA LEU A 114 -11.84 11.55 -3.11
C LEU A 114 -12.79 10.86 -4.09
N ASP A 115 -12.92 11.36 -5.32
CA ASP A 115 -13.77 10.75 -6.33
C ASP A 115 -13.23 9.40 -6.83
N VAL A 116 -11.91 9.20 -6.85
CA VAL A 116 -11.28 7.90 -7.17
C VAL A 116 -11.54 6.83 -6.08
N ASN A 117 -11.92 7.24 -4.87
CA ASN A 117 -12.23 6.34 -3.75
C ASN A 117 -13.73 6.00 -3.59
N LYS A 118 -14.60 6.48 -4.50
CA LYS A 118 -16.03 6.11 -4.56
C LYS A 118 -16.26 4.92 -5.49
#